data_AF-A0A9W6D1T3-F1
#
_entry.id   AF-A0A9W6D1T3-F1
#
_cell.length_a   1.000
_cell.length_b   1.000
_cell.length_c   1.000
_cell.angle_alpha   90.00
_cell.angle_beta   90.00
_cell.angle_gamma   90.00
#
_symmetry.space_group_name_H-M   'P 1'
#
loop_
_entity.id
_entity.type
_entity.pdbx_description
1 polymer ?
#
loop_
_entity_poly.entity_id
_entity_poly.type
_entity_poly.pdbx_seq_one_letter_code
_entity_poly.pdbx_strand_id
1 'polypeptide(L)'
;MLELIKKGFLAGIGAVVLTKEKIEEITHRLVEEGKISTEESQKLADEMVKTGEKQWEEFNVKTTDTMKKWVENLEFARKKDLEDLKRQVEILEQRLSAVEELQIREK
;
A
#
# COMPACT_ATOMS: atom_id res chain seq x y z
N MET A 1 -22.69 -2.94 -25.17
CA MET A 1 -23.16 -1.63 -24.63
C MET A 1 -22.74 -1.44 -23.18
N LEU A 2 -22.98 -2.41 -22.29
CA LEU A 2 -22.57 -2.35 -20.87
C LEU A 2 -21.08 -1.99 -20.66
N GLU A 3 -20.15 -2.58 -21.42
CA GLU A 3 -18.72 -2.23 -21.32
C GLU A 3 -18.41 -0.77 -21.66
N LEU A 4 -19.11 -0.19 -22.63
CA LEU A 4 -18.90 1.20 -23.05
C LEU A 4 -19.41 2.17 -21.98
N ILE A 5 -20.52 1.82 -21.33
CA ILE A 5 -21.07 2.54 -20.19
C ILE A 5 -20.10 2.44 -19.01
N LYS A 6 -19.55 1.25 -18.72
CA LYS A 6 -18.51 1.03 -17.71
C LYS A 6 -17.27 1.89 -17.96
N LYS A 7 -16.76 1.91 -19.19
CA LYS A 7 -15.58 2.71 -19.57
C LYS A 7 -15.87 4.22 -19.51
N GLY A 8 -17.04 4.65 -19.98
CA GLY A 8 -17.47 6.05 -19.89
C GLY A 8 -17.70 6.51 -18.45
N PHE A 9 -18.20 5.62 -17.58
CA PHE A 9 -18.38 5.86 -16.15
C PHE A 9 -17.04 6.04 -15.42
N LEU A 10 -16.09 5.12 -15.64
CA LEU A 10 -14.75 5.23 -15.08
C LEU A 10 -14.02 6.50 -15.55
N ALA A 11 -14.30 6.95 -16.78
CA ALA A 11 -13.78 8.20 -17.30
C ALA A 11 -14.48 9.46 -16.73
N GLY A 12 -15.79 9.39 -16.45
CA GLY A 12 -16.58 10.53 -15.97
C GLY A 12 -16.48 10.82 -14.47
N ILE A 13 -16.06 9.85 -13.67
CA ILE A 13 -15.97 9.98 -12.20
C ILE A 13 -14.65 10.58 -11.73
N GLY A 14 -13.61 10.62 -12.58
CA GLY A 14 -12.33 11.20 -12.22
C GLY A 14 -11.74 10.55 -10.96
N ALA A 15 -11.07 11.35 -10.10
CA ALA A 15 -10.41 10.87 -8.88
C ALA A 15 -11.35 10.68 -7.67
N VAL A 16 -12.66 10.51 -7.88
CA VAL A 16 -13.61 10.32 -6.78
C VAL A 16 -13.62 8.85 -6.34
N VAL A 17 -13.58 8.62 -5.03
CA VAL A 17 -13.71 7.29 -4.44
C VAL A 17 -15.09 6.73 -4.77
N LEU A 18 -15.10 5.64 -5.54
CA LEU A 18 -16.33 4.89 -5.83
C LEU A 18 -16.75 4.10 -4.58
N THR A 19 -17.83 4.55 -3.93
CA THR A 19 -18.46 3.80 -2.83
C THR A 19 -19.58 2.92 -3.35
N LYS A 20 -19.95 1.91 -2.56
CA LYS A 20 -21.06 1.00 -2.90
C LYS A 20 -22.37 1.77 -3.10
N GLU A 21 -22.67 2.73 -2.23
CA GLU A 21 -23.87 3.58 -2.35
C GLU A 21 -23.87 4.38 -3.66
N LYS A 22 -22.70 4.87 -4.10
CA LYS A 22 -22.60 5.65 -5.34
C LYS A 22 -22.79 4.77 -6.57
N ILE A 23 -22.31 3.53 -6.53
CA ILE A 23 -22.53 2.55 -7.59
C ILE A 23 -24.02 2.26 -7.69
N GLU A 24 -24.69 1.96 -6.57
CA GLU A 24 -26.13 1.68 -6.52
C GLU A 24 -26.99 2.86 -7.01
N GLU A 25 -26.66 4.10 -6.60
CA GLU A 25 -27.36 5.31 -7.07
C GLU A 25 -27.28 5.45 -8.61
N ILE A 26 -26.11 5.19 -9.18
CA ILE A 26 -25.89 5.40 -10.61
C ILE A 26 -26.50 4.27 -11.42
N THR A 27 -26.40 3.01 -10.98
CA THR A 27 -27.07 1.91 -11.67
C THR A 27 -28.59 2.06 -11.60
N HIS A 28 -29.13 2.58 -10.49
CA HIS A 28 -30.56 2.87 -10.38
C HIS A 28 -31.01 3.95 -11.37
N ARG A 29 -30.26 5.05 -11.52
CA ARG A 29 -30.53 6.09 -12.52
C ARG A 29 -30.54 5.55 -13.95
N LEU A 30 -29.65 4.61 -14.27
CA LEU A 30 -29.62 3.99 -15.60
C LEU A 30 -30.87 3.13 -15.87
N VAL A 31 -31.49 2.57 -14.82
CA VAL A 31 -32.78 1.87 -14.92
C VAL A 31 -33.92 2.87 -15.14
N GLU A 32 -33.94 3.97 -14.38
CA GLU A 32 -34.94 5.04 -14.53
C GLU A 32 -34.90 5.67 -15.93
N GLU A 33 -33.70 5.87 -16.48
CA GLU A 33 -33.49 6.36 -17.85
C GLU A 33 -33.81 5.30 -18.93
N GLY A 34 -34.19 4.07 -18.55
CA GLY A 34 -34.51 2.96 -19.46
C GLY A 34 -33.31 2.43 -20.23
N LYS A 35 -32.08 2.74 -19.79
CA LYS A 35 -30.83 2.35 -20.47
C LYS A 35 -30.39 0.94 -20.14
N ILE A 36 -30.75 0.44 -18.97
CA ILE A 36 -30.48 -0.94 -18.52
C ILE A 36 -31.71 -1.48 -17.79
N SER A 37 -31.89 -2.80 -17.81
CA SER A 37 -32.92 -3.46 -17.00
C SER A 37 -32.53 -3.50 -15.51
N THR A 38 -33.52 -3.73 -14.65
CA THR A 38 -33.30 -3.91 -13.19
C THR A 38 -32.32 -5.06 -12.90
N GLU A 39 -32.39 -6.13 -13.69
CA GLU A 39 -31.51 -7.30 -13.55
C GLU A 39 -30.07 -6.97 -13.99
N GLU A 40 -29.90 -6.20 -15.06
CA GLU A 40 -28.59 -5.70 -15.49
C GLU A 40 -27.98 -4.71 -14.50
N SER A 41 -28.79 -3.89 -13.83
CA SER A 41 -28.35 -2.97 -12.77
C SER A 41 -27.71 -3.73 -11.61
N GLN A 42 -28.38 -4.77 -11.11
CA GLN A 42 -27.89 -5.57 -9.99
C GLN A 42 -26.55 -6.24 -10.34
N LYS A 43 -26.47 -6.83 -11.54
CA LYS A 43 -25.27 -7.49 -12.04
C LYS A 43 -24.11 -6.49 -12.23
N LEU A 44 -24.41 -5.30 -12.73
CA LEU A 44 -23.41 -4.25 -12.93
C LEU A 44 -22.85 -3.78 -11.59
N ALA A 45 -23.70 -3.52 -10.60
CA ALA A 45 -23.29 -3.09 -9.27
C ALA A 45 -22.37 -4.12 -8.60
N ASP A 46 -22.77 -5.39 -8.60
CA ASP A 46 -21.98 -6.48 -8.02
C ASP A 46 -20.61 -6.65 -8.71
N GLU A 47 -20.56 -6.56 -10.04
CA GLU A 47 -19.30 -6.64 -10.78
C GLU A 47 -18.38 -5.46 -10.46
N MET A 48 -18.92 -4.24 -10.28
CA MET A 48 -18.13 -3.07 -9.94
C MET A 48 -17.57 -3.15 -8.52
N VAL A 49 -18.37 -3.60 -7.55
CA VAL A 49 -17.91 -3.83 -6.18
C VAL A 49 -16.81 -4.89 -6.13
N LYS A 50 -17.03 -6.06 -6.74
CA LYS A 50 -16.01 -7.13 -6.79
C LYS A 50 -14.72 -6.70 -7.49
N THR A 51 -14.84 -5.96 -8.58
CA THR A 51 -13.67 -5.46 -9.31
C THR A 51 -12.92 -4.43 -8.45
N GLY A 52 -13.62 -3.56 -7.74
CA GLY A 52 -13.04 -2.61 -6.81
C GLY A 52 -12.29 -3.27 -5.66
N GLU A 53 -12.89 -4.28 -5.02
CA GLU A 53 -12.25 -5.06 -3.95
C GLU A 53 -10.95 -5.72 -4.42
N LYS A 54 -11.00 -6.40 -5.58
CA LYS A 54 -9.82 -7.05 -6.16
C LYS A 54 -8.73 -6.04 -6.52
N GLN A 55 -9.11 -4.92 -7.14
CA GLN A 55 -8.15 -3.85 -7.47
C GLN A 55 -7.54 -3.23 -6.22
N TRP A 56 -8.29 -3.12 -5.13
CA TRP A 56 -7.79 -2.60 -3.86
C TRP A 56 -6.79 -3.53 -3.21
N GLU A 57 -7.04 -4.83 -3.26
CA GLU A 57 -6.10 -5.85 -2.77
C GLU A 57 -4.81 -5.87 -3.59
N GLU A 58 -4.91 -5.88 -4.92
CA GLU A 58 -3.75 -5.78 -5.82
C GLU A 58 -2.98 -4.46 -5.62
N PHE A 59 -3.68 -3.35 -5.41
CA PHE A 59 -3.08 -2.05 -5.12
C PHE A 59 -2.34 -2.05 -3.78
N ASN A 60 -2.90 -2.64 -2.72
CA ASN A 60 -2.24 -2.73 -1.41
C ASN A 60 -0.95 -3.56 -1.47
N VAL A 61 -0.98 -4.70 -2.16
CA VAL A 61 0.21 -5.55 -2.34
C VAL A 61 1.28 -4.78 -3.11
N LYS A 62 0.93 -4.19 -4.26
CA LYS A 62 1.86 -3.46 -5.12
C LYS A 62 2.42 -2.20 -4.45
N THR A 63 1.60 -1.50 -3.67
CA THR A 63 2.01 -0.31 -2.90
C THR A 63 2.96 -0.69 -1.78
N THR A 64 2.69 -1.79 -1.05
CA THR A 64 3.57 -2.27 0.02
C THR A 64 4.93 -2.68 -0.53
N ASP A 65 4.97 -3.40 -1.66
CA ASP A 65 6.23 -3.79 -2.30
C ASP A 65 7.00 -2.60 -2.87
N THR A 66 6.29 -1.61 -3.44
CA THR A 66 6.91 -0.38 -3.93
C THR A 66 7.48 0.45 -2.78
N MET A 67 6.75 0.57 -1.67
CA MET A 67 7.22 1.23 -0.45
C MET A 67 8.43 0.52 0.15
N LYS A 68 8.42 -0.82 0.23
CA LYS A 68 9.58 -1.60 0.69
C LYS A 68 10.80 -1.34 -0.18
N LYS A 69 10.66 -1.39 -1.51
CA LYS A 69 11.76 -1.10 -2.45
C LYS A 69 12.26 0.35 -2.33
N TRP A 70 11.37 1.30 -2.11
CA TRP A 70 11.76 2.70 -1.85
C TRP A 70 12.56 2.83 -0.55
N VAL A 71 12.13 2.17 0.52
CA VAL A 71 12.84 2.15 1.81
C VAL A 71 14.17 1.40 1.72
N GLU A 72 14.28 0.37 0.87
CA GLU A 72 15.54 -0.36 0.62
C GLU A 72 16.51 0.45 -0.25
N ASN A 73 16.01 1.24 -1.21
CA ASN A 73 16.83 2.08 -2.09
C ASN A 73 17.22 3.42 -1.45
N LEU A 74 16.52 3.84 -0.41
CA LEU A 74 16.96 4.94 0.44
C LEU A 74 18.02 4.36 1.40
N GLU A 75 19.24 4.89 1.37
CA GLU A 75 20.33 4.57 2.32
C GLU A 75 20.03 5.05 3.75
N PHE A 76 18.79 4.90 4.23
CA PHE A 76 18.41 5.17 5.59
C PHE A 76 18.87 4.02 6.47
N ALA A 77 19.86 4.29 7.33
CA ALA A 77 20.22 3.39 8.41
C ALA A 77 18.95 3.09 9.23
N ARG A 78 18.55 1.82 9.29
CA ARG A 78 17.41 1.41 10.11
C ARG A 78 17.80 1.60 11.57
N LYS A 79 16.81 1.83 12.43
CA LYS A 79 17.04 1.92 13.88
C LYS A 79 17.84 0.72 14.43
N LYS A 80 17.59 -0.46 13.86
CA LYS A 80 18.32 -1.70 14.16
C LYS A 80 19.81 -1.60 13.80
N ASP A 81 20.15 -1.04 12.64
CA ASP A 81 21.54 -0.90 12.21
C ASP A 81 22.31 0.04 13.15
N LEU A 82 21.62 1.07 13.67
CA LEU A 82 22.17 2.00 14.66
C LEU A 82 22.39 1.34 16.03
N GLU A 83 21.45 0.49 16.47
CA GLU A 83 21.56 -0.29 17.71
C GLU A 83 22.69 -1.33 17.62
N ASP A 84 22.81 -2.01 16.49
CA ASP A 84 23.89 -2.97 16.23
C ASP A 84 25.26 -2.28 16.20
N LEU A 85 25.36 -1.09 15.58
CA LEU A 85 26.58 -0.29 15.59
C LEU A 85 26.94 0.17 17.01
N LYS A 86 25.96 0.62 17.81
CA LYS A 86 26.19 1.02 19.20
C LYS A 86 26.74 -0.14 20.04
N ARG A 87 26.17 -1.34 19.89
CA ARG A 87 26.66 -2.54 20.57
C ARG A 87 28.10 -2.88 20.16
N GLN A 88 28.44 -2.76 18.88
CA GLN A 88 29.80 -2.99 18.42
C GLN A 88 30.79 -1.98 19.02
N VAL A 89 30.39 -0.70 19.12
CA VAL A 89 31.19 0.35 19.78
C VAL A 89 31.42 0.01 21.26
N GLU A 90 30.37 -0.36 22.01
CA GLU A 90 30.51 -0.75 23.43
C GLU A 90 31.46 -1.94 23.63
N ILE A 91 31.41 -2.95 22.73
CA ILE A 91 32.33 -4.10 22.79
C ILE A 91 33.78 -3.66 22.52
N LEU A 92 33.98 -2.76 21.54
CA LEU A 92 35.32 -2.26 21.23
C LEU A 92 35.88 -1.41 22.36
N GLU A 93 35.06 -0.56 22.98
CA GLU A 93 35.43 0.22 24.16
C GLU A 93 35.85 -0.67 25.32
N GLN A 94 35.08 -1.73 25.62
CA GLN A 94 35.45 -2.70 26.67
C GLN A 94 36.78 -3.40 26.39
N ARG A 95 37.01 -3.80 25.13
CA ARG A 95 38.27 -4.43 24.73
C ARG A 95 39.45 -3.47 24.81
N LEU A 96 39.25 -2.20 24.45
CA LEU A 96 40.28 -1.18 24.54
C LEU A 96 40.67 -0.94 25.99
N SER A 97 39.70 -0.75 26.90
CA SER A 97 39.95 -0.61 28.33
C SER A 97 40.72 -1.80 28.91
N ALA A 98 40.36 -3.03 28.52
CA ALA A 98 41.06 -4.23 28.97
C ALA A 98 42.52 -4.29 28.48
N VAL A 99 42.80 -3.82 27.26
CA VAL A 99 44.16 -3.75 26.73
C VAL A 99 44.98 -2.64 27.41
N GLU A 100 44.37 -1.48 27.64
CA GLU A 100 45.01 -0.37 28.35
C GLU A 100 45.35 -0.75 29.81
N GLU A 101 44.47 -1.45 30.52
CA GLU A 101 44.75 -1.96 31.87
C GLU A 101 45.91 -2.96 31.91
N LEU A 102 46.06 -3.80 30.87
CA LEU A 102 47.17 -4.74 30.75
C LEU A 102 48.49 -4.00 30.45
N GLN A 103 48.48 -2.98 29.60
CA GLN A 103 49.67 -2.17 29.30
C GLN A 103 50.14 -1.32 30.50
N ILE A 104 49.22 -0.91 31.38
CA ILE A 104 49.55 -0.19 32.62
C ILE A 104 50.15 -1.14 33.66
N ARG A 105 49.74 -2.42 33.70
CA ARG A 105 50.31 -3.43 34.61
C ARG A 105 51.71 -3.92 34.22
N GLU A 106 52.10 -3.82 32.96
CA GLU A 106 53.42 -4.24 32.47
C GLU A 106 54.50 -3.15 32.56
N LYS A 107 54.15 -1.93 32.96
CA LYS A 107 55.08 -0.81 33.25
C LYS A 107 55.34 -0.66 34.74
#